data_AF-P0DD66-F1
#
_entry.id   AF-P0DD66-F1
#
_cell.length_a   1.000
_cell.length_b   1.000
_cell.length_c   1.000
_cell.angle_alpha   90.00
_cell.angle_beta   90.00
_cell.angle_gamma   90.00
#
_symmetry.space_group_name_H-M   'P 1'
#
loop_
_entity.id
_entity.type
_entity.pdbx_description
1 polymer ?
#
loop_
_entity_poly.entity_id
_entity_poly.type
_entity_poly.pdbx_seq_one_letter_code
_entity_poly.pdbx_strand_id
1 'polypeptide(L)'
;MVSTATQIGHFSFDNCLMNAAGVYCMTKEELMEVEKSQAASFVTKTGTLEVRPGNPEPRYADTRLGSINSMGLPNNGFRYYLDFVSDLAKTGQHKPHFLSVVGLSPTETETILKVIMASDYEGLVELNLSCPNVPGKPQIAYDFETTDQLLENIFTYYTKPLGIKLPPYFDIVHFDQAAAIFNKYPLSFVNCVNSIGNGLVIEDEQVLIKPKNGFGGIGGDYIKPTALANVHAFYKRLKPSIHIIGTGGIKTGRDAFEHILCGASMVQIGTALHQEGPAIFERVTKELKTIMVEKGYQSLDDFRGNLRYKD
;
A
#
# COMPACT_ATOMS: atom_id res chain seq x y z
N MET A 1 -22.91 -12.83 13.00
CA MET A 1 -22.54 -12.66 11.57
C MET A 1 -21.04 -12.46 11.52
N VAL A 2 -20.32 -13.09 10.59
CA VAL A 2 -18.84 -12.99 10.53
C VAL A 2 -18.44 -11.59 10.07
N SER A 3 -17.56 -10.93 10.84
CA SER A 3 -17.11 -9.56 10.59
C SER A 3 -15.69 -9.54 10.05
N THR A 4 -15.49 -8.82 8.95
CA THR A 4 -14.16 -8.48 8.40
C THR A 4 -13.75 -7.07 8.77
N ALA A 5 -14.41 -6.45 9.75
CA ALA A 5 -14.09 -5.13 10.24
C ALA A 5 -12.68 -5.08 10.85
N THR A 6 -12.04 -3.92 10.75
CA THR A 6 -10.65 -3.73 11.19
C THR A 6 -10.36 -2.28 11.58
N GLN A 7 -9.15 -2.04 12.08
CA GLN A 7 -8.67 -0.72 12.46
C GLN A 7 -7.27 -0.41 11.93
N ILE A 8 -7.04 0.85 11.55
CA ILE A 8 -5.72 1.41 11.27
C ILE A 8 -5.58 2.71 12.07
N GLY A 9 -4.61 2.77 12.99
CA GLY A 9 -4.59 3.82 14.01
C GLY A 9 -5.90 3.82 14.80
N HIS A 10 -6.56 4.97 14.88
CA HIS A 10 -7.87 5.12 15.54
C HIS A 10 -9.06 5.03 14.57
N PHE A 11 -8.83 4.78 13.28
CA PHE A 11 -9.89 4.68 12.27
C PHE A 11 -10.44 3.26 12.21
N SER A 12 -11.77 3.15 12.20
CA SER A 12 -12.49 1.88 12.04
C SER A 12 -13.01 1.72 10.61
N PHE A 13 -13.00 0.49 10.13
CA PHE A 13 -13.44 0.12 8.79
C PHE A 13 -14.33 -1.12 8.86
N ASP A 14 -15.40 -1.16 8.08
CA ASP A 14 -16.38 -2.26 8.08
C ASP A 14 -15.88 -3.52 7.36
N ASN A 15 -14.77 -3.39 6.62
CA ASN A 15 -14.11 -4.46 5.91
C ASN A 15 -12.58 -4.27 6.03
N CYS A 16 -11.79 -5.18 5.46
CA CYS A 16 -10.32 -5.15 5.54
C CYS A 16 -9.62 -5.10 4.17
N LEU A 17 -10.36 -4.92 3.07
CA LEU A 17 -9.82 -4.90 1.71
C LEU A 17 -9.89 -3.50 1.11
N MET A 18 -8.84 -3.02 0.47
CA MET A 18 -8.82 -1.76 -0.29
C MET A 18 -7.97 -1.88 -1.57
N ASN A 19 -7.98 -0.86 -2.43
CA ASN A 19 -7.06 -0.81 -3.56
C ASN A 19 -5.61 -0.62 -3.08
N ALA A 20 -4.63 -1.02 -3.90
CA ALA A 20 -3.25 -0.61 -3.70
C ALA A 20 -2.98 0.73 -4.38
N ALA A 21 -2.23 1.61 -3.70
CA ALA A 21 -1.84 2.91 -4.27
C ALA A 21 -1.19 2.72 -5.64
N GLY A 22 -1.74 3.38 -6.66
CA GLY A 22 -1.33 3.16 -8.04
C GLY A 22 -2.40 2.51 -8.94
N VAL A 23 -3.36 1.78 -8.38
CA VAL A 23 -4.38 1.03 -9.13
C VAL A 23 -5.78 1.57 -8.80
N TYR A 24 -6.57 1.87 -9.85
CA TYR A 24 -7.97 2.30 -9.74
C TYR A 24 -8.17 3.50 -8.77
N CYS A 25 -7.35 4.55 -8.95
CA CYS A 25 -7.27 5.69 -8.02
C CYS A 25 -6.66 6.96 -8.61
N MET A 26 -6.54 7.06 -9.94
CA MET A 26 -5.95 8.18 -10.67
C MET A 26 -6.86 9.41 -10.66
N THR A 27 -8.16 9.21 -10.84
CA THR A 27 -9.17 10.28 -10.94
C THR A 27 -10.21 10.18 -9.83
N LYS A 28 -10.97 11.26 -9.62
CA LYS A 28 -12.10 11.29 -8.67
C LYS A 28 -13.16 10.23 -9.01
N GLU A 29 -13.39 9.97 -10.29
CA GLU A 29 -14.34 8.96 -10.76
C GLU A 29 -13.92 7.56 -10.35
N GLU A 30 -12.67 7.17 -10.60
CA GLU A 30 -12.13 5.87 -10.15
C GLU A 30 -12.21 5.72 -8.63
N LEU A 31 -11.86 6.77 -7.88
CA LEU A 31 -11.94 6.76 -6.42
C LEU A 31 -13.39 6.59 -5.93
N MET A 32 -14.36 7.25 -6.57
CA MET A 32 -15.78 7.09 -6.25
C MET A 32 -16.32 5.71 -6.63
N GLU A 33 -15.78 5.05 -7.65
CA GLU A 33 -16.12 3.67 -7.97
C GLU A 33 -15.61 2.70 -6.89
N VAL A 34 -14.40 2.92 -6.36
CA VAL A 34 -13.89 2.15 -5.21
C VAL A 34 -14.71 2.45 -3.95
N GLU A 35 -15.04 3.72 -3.67
CA GLU A 35 -15.86 4.13 -2.53
C GLU A 35 -17.22 3.43 -2.52
N LYS A 36 -17.88 3.35 -3.69
CA LYS A 36 -19.19 2.70 -3.87
C LYS A 36 -19.12 1.16 -3.91
N SER A 37 -17.92 0.59 -4.00
CA SER A 37 -17.71 -0.86 -3.96
C SER A 37 -17.75 -1.41 -2.52
N GLN A 38 -17.56 -2.73 -2.39
CA GLN A 38 -17.40 -3.43 -1.11
C GLN A 38 -16.02 -3.23 -0.46
N ALA A 39 -15.15 -2.38 -1.02
CA ALA A 39 -13.89 -2.01 -0.38
C ALA A 39 -14.14 -1.33 0.99
N ALA A 40 -13.25 -1.60 1.94
CA ALA A 40 -13.21 -0.97 3.26
C ALA A 40 -12.95 0.54 3.19
N SER A 41 -12.19 0.95 2.18
CA SER A 41 -11.65 2.29 1.98
C SER A 41 -10.99 2.34 0.59
N PHE A 42 -10.44 3.49 0.24
CA PHE A 42 -9.48 3.61 -0.86
C PHE A 42 -8.21 4.32 -0.41
N VAL A 43 -7.14 4.11 -1.16
CA VAL A 43 -5.94 4.94 -1.17
C VAL A 43 -5.80 5.64 -2.50
N THR A 44 -5.47 6.94 -2.47
CA THR A 44 -5.29 7.74 -3.68
C THR A 44 -4.10 7.25 -4.51
N LYS A 45 -4.03 7.65 -5.78
CA LYS A 45 -2.75 7.63 -6.50
C LYS A 45 -1.71 8.39 -5.67
N THR A 46 -0.48 7.89 -5.66
CA THR A 46 0.63 8.60 -5.02
C THR A 46 0.84 9.96 -5.70
N GLY A 47 0.45 11.04 -5.03
CA GLY A 47 0.57 12.40 -5.52
C GLY A 47 1.98 12.96 -5.32
N THR A 48 2.49 13.66 -6.33
CA THR A 48 3.71 14.48 -6.22
C THR A 48 3.36 15.95 -6.06
N LEU A 49 4.36 16.81 -5.80
CA LEU A 49 4.14 18.25 -5.67
C LEU A 49 3.39 18.81 -6.90
N GLU A 50 3.87 18.46 -8.08
CA GLU A 50 3.28 18.82 -9.37
C GLU A 50 2.61 17.62 -10.06
N VAL A 51 1.74 17.92 -11.03
CA VAL A 51 1.16 16.93 -11.95
C VAL A 51 2.25 16.22 -12.72
N ARG A 52 2.08 14.92 -12.98
CA ARG A 52 3.05 14.13 -13.75
C ARG A 52 2.36 13.29 -14.82
N PRO A 53 2.86 13.28 -16.07
CA PRO A 53 2.35 12.39 -17.12
C PRO A 53 2.81 10.94 -16.93
N GLY A 54 3.85 10.71 -16.13
CA GLY A 54 4.51 9.41 -15.97
C GLY A 54 5.48 9.07 -17.10
N ASN A 55 5.90 7.81 -17.17
CA ASN A 55 6.80 7.30 -18.20
C ASN A 55 6.05 7.03 -19.53
N PRO A 56 6.77 6.87 -20.66
CA PRO A 56 6.18 6.53 -21.96
C PRO A 56 5.49 5.16 -22.01
N GLU A 57 4.40 5.03 -22.77
CA GLU A 57 3.70 3.77 -23.02
C GLU A 57 4.42 2.87 -24.06
N PRO A 58 4.24 1.53 -24.02
CA PRO A 58 3.53 0.77 -22.98
C PRO A 58 4.34 0.73 -21.69
N ARG A 59 3.72 1.05 -20.55
CA ARG A 59 4.36 1.07 -19.22
C ARG A 59 3.72 0.13 -18.20
N TYR A 60 2.77 -0.67 -18.63
CA TYR A 60 2.12 -1.74 -17.87
C TYR A 60 1.89 -2.91 -18.82
N ALA A 61 2.08 -4.13 -18.33
CA ALA A 61 1.66 -5.34 -19.01
C ALA A 61 1.19 -6.39 -18.00
N ASP A 62 0.10 -7.06 -18.34
CA ASP A 62 -0.35 -8.27 -17.67
C ASP A 62 0.53 -9.46 -18.06
N THR A 63 0.62 -10.42 -17.17
CA THR A 63 1.27 -11.72 -17.39
C THR A 63 0.39 -12.80 -16.78
N ARG A 64 0.63 -14.06 -17.15
CA ARG A 64 -0.13 -15.20 -16.59
C ARG A 64 -0.11 -15.28 -15.06
N LEU A 65 0.99 -14.86 -14.42
CA LEU A 65 1.17 -14.96 -12.96
C LEU A 65 1.14 -13.58 -12.27
N GLY A 66 0.76 -12.50 -12.96
CA GLY A 66 0.78 -11.18 -12.35
C GLY A 66 0.95 -10.05 -13.35
N SER A 67 1.75 -9.05 -13.01
CA SER A 67 1.96 -7.87 -13.86
C SER A 67 3.37 -7.31 -13.76
N ILE A 68 3.83 -6.63 -14.80
CA ILE A 68 5.01 -5.77 -14.78
C ILE A 68 4.59 -4.32 -15.08
N ASN A 69 5.16 -3.34 -14.36
CA ASN A 69 4.89 -1.93 -14.63
C ASN A 69 6.08 -1.01 -14.39
N SER A 70 6.14 0.07 -15.14
CA SER A 70 7.05 1.20 -14.90
C SER A 70 6.31 2.51 -15.14
N MET A 71 5.25 2.75 -14.35
CA MET A 71 4.33 3.87 -14.57
C MET A 71 5.02 5.25 -14.57
N GLY A 72 6.03 5.46 -13.72
CA GLY A 72 6.73 6.75 -13.60
C GLY A 72 6.00 7.81 -12.75
N LEU A 73 5.16 7.36 -11.81
CA LEU A 73 4.30 8.21 -10.95
C LEU A 73 3.39 9.18 -11.74
N PRO A 74 2.57 8.69 -12.70
CA PRO A 74 1.56 9.55 -13.32
C PRO A 74 0.51 9.90 -12.25
N ASN A 75 0.23 11.18 -12.08
CA ASN A 75 -0.73 11.67 -11.07
C ASN A 75 -1.17 13.10 -11.36
N ASN A 76 -2.30 13.52 -10.78
CA ASN A 76 -2.90 14.85 -10.93
C ASN A 76 -2.41 15.88 -9.90
N GLY A 77 -1.24 15.65 -9.29
CA GLY A 77 -0.69 16.47 -8.21
C GLY A 77 -1.35 16.18 -6.86
N PHE A 78 -0.59 16.28 -5.77
CA PHE A 78 -1.07 15.91 -4.43
C PHE A 78 -2.27 16.76 -3.98
N ARG A 79 -2.35 18.03 -4.40
CA ARG A 79 -3.47 18.92 -4.07
C ARG A 79 -4.80 18.44 -4.64
N TYR A 80 -4.82 17.92 -5.87
CA TYR A 80 -6.03 17.36 -6.47
C TYR A 80 -6.64 16.25 -5.59
N TYR A 81 -5.78 15.39 -5.05
CA TYR A 81 -6.20 14.30 -4.17
C TYR A 81 -6.55 14.80 -2.78
N LEU A 82 -5.74 15.70 -2.21
CA LEU A 82 -5.97 16.30 -0.90
C LEU A 82 -7.32 17.03 -0.84
N ASP A 83 -7.62 17.86 -1.83
CA ASP A 83 -8.87 18.61 -1.90
C ASP A 83 -10.05 17.62 -1.96
N PHE A 84 -9.95 16.59 -2.80
CA PHE A 84 -10.98 15.57 -2.92
C PHE A 84 -11.26 14.82 -1.61
N VAL A 85 -10.22 14.32 -0.93
CA VAL A 85 -10.42 13.58 0.33
C VAL A 85 -10.83 14.50 1.47
N SER A 86 -10.43 15.78 1.44
CA SER A 86 -10.88 16.79 2.41
C SER A 86 -12.36 17.10 2.24
N ASP A 87 -12.82 17.24 1.00
CA ASP A 87 -14.23 17.49 0.68
C ASP A 87 -15.11 16.28 1.05
N LEU A 88 -14.65 15.06 0.77
CA LEU A 88 -15.34 13.84 1.19
C LEU A 88 -15.43 13.75 2.72
N ALA A 89 -14.35 14.03 3.45
CA ALA A 89 -14.38 13.97 4.92
C ALA A 89 -15.42 14.92 5.54
N LYS A 90 -15.73 16.05 4.89
CA LYS A 90 -16.69 17.05 5.36
C LYS A 90 -18.16 16.60 5.24
N THR A 91 -18.49 15.62 4.42
CA THR A 91 -19.90 15.19 4.26
C THR A 91 -20.38 14.30 5.42
N GLY A 92 -19.46 13.75 6.23
CA GLY A 92 -19.76 12.91 7.40
C GLY A 92 -20.34 11.53 7.09
N GLN A 93 -20.50 11.17 5.81
CA GLN A 93 -21.12 9.90 5.37
C GLN A 93 -20.14 8.94 4.70
N HIS A 94 -18.84 9.25 4.70
CA HIS A 94 -17.84 8.47 3.98
C HIS A 94 -16.93 7.65 4.87
N LYS A 95 -16.37 6.60 4.27
CA LYS A 95 -15.31 5.77 4.87
C LYS A 95 -14.09 6.66 5.16
N PRO A 96 -13.27 6.37 6.19
CA PRO A 96 -11.95 6.98 6.28
C PRO A 96 -11.10 6.61 5.05
N HIS A 97 -10.36 7.55 4.49
CA HIS A 97 -9.55 7.33 3.28
C HIS A 97 -8.06 7.48 3.56
N PHE A 98 -7.24 7.00 2.62
CA PHE A 98 -5.80 7.13 2.65
C PHE A 98 -5.33 8.07 1.53
N LEU A 99 -4.56 9.10 1.89
CA LEU A 99 -3.87 9.97 0.94
C LEU A 99 -2.43 9.47 0.74
N SER A 100 -2.14 8.91 -0.42
CA SER A 100 -0.77 8.51 -0.79
C SER A 100 0.00 9.67 -1.39
N VAL A 101 1.22 9.93 -0.90
CA VAL A 101 2.08 11.02 -1.38
C VAL A 101 3.55 10.61 -1.47
N VAL A 102 4.30 11.32 -2.31
CA VAL A 102 5.76 11.25 -2.37
C VAL A 102 6.34 12.57 -2.85
N GLY A 103 7.40 13.05 -2.22
CA GLY A 103 8.25 14.09 -2.80
C GLY A 103 9.36 13.46 -3.63
N LEU A 104 9.71 14.09 -4.76
CA LEU A 104 10.86 13.65 -5.54
C LEU A 104 12.19 14.08 -4.90
N SER A 105 12.15 14.85 -3.82
CA SER A 105 13.28 15.20 -2.96
C SER A 105 12.81 15.26 -1.49
N PRO A 106 13.74 15.27 -0.52
CA PRO A 106 13.39 15.53 0.88
C PRO A 106 12.61 16.85 1.04
N THR A 107 13.03 17.92 0.35
CA THR A 107 12.36 19.23 0.39
C THR A 107 10.94 19.19 -0.18
N GLU A 108 10.71 18.46 -1.28
CA GLU A 108 9.35 18.28 -1.81
C GLU A 108 8.49 17.47 -0.83
N THR A 109 9.05 16.44 -0.20
CA THR A 109 8.34 15.62 0.79
C THR A 109 7.91 16.48 1.97
N GLU A 110 8.83 17.29 2.49
CA GLU A 110 8.55 18.23 3.57
C GLU A 110 7.47 19.25 3.17
N THR A 111 7.55 19.79 1.95
CA THR A 111 6.57 20.75 1.43
C THR A 111 5.17 20.14 1.37
N ILE A 112 5.03 18.94 0.79
CA ILE A 112 3.75 18.23 0.68
C ILE A 112 3.16 17.97 2.07
N LEU A 113 3.97 17.42 2.99
CA LEU A 113 3.52 17.08 4.33
C LEU A 113 3.15 18.31 5.16
N LYS A 114 3.86 19.44 5.03
CA LYS A 114 3.48 20.71 5.67
C LYS A 114 2.15 21.25 5.16
N VAL A 115 1.87 21.12 3.86
CA VAL A 115 0.57 21.51 3.30
C VAL A 115 -0.56 20.62 3.84
N ILE A 116 -0.35 19.30 3.93
CA ILE A 116 -1.35 18.38 4.51
C ILE A 116 -1.55 18.66 6.01
N MET A 117 -0.46 18.94 6.74
CA MET A 117 -0.53 19.29 8.16
C MET A 117 -1.35 20.56 8.38
N ALA A 118 -1.25 21.54 7.47
CA ALA A 118 -1.99 22.80 7.54
C ALA A 118 -3.42 22.74 6.97
N SER A 119 -3.83 21.63 6.33
CA SER A 119 -5.19 21.47 5.79
C SER A 119 -6.16 20.92 6.84
N ASP A 120 -7.45 20.89 6.51
CA ASP A 120 -8.49 20.27 7.35
C ASP A 120 -8.52 18.73 7.23
N TYR A 121 -7.62 18.12 6.46
CA TYR A 121 -7.65 16.67 6.23
C TYR A 121 -7.10 15.93 7.45
N GLU A 122 -7.99 15.28 8.21
CA GLU A 122 -7.63 14.49 9.40
C GLU A 122 -7.55 12.98 9.10
N GLY A 123 -7.62 12.56 7.83
CA GLY A 123 -7.53 11.16 7.44
C GLY A 123 -6.11 10.57 7.52
N LEU A 124 -5.96 9.36 6.97
CA LEU A 124 -4.69 8.64 6.99
C LEU A 124 -3.79 9.08 5.83
N VAL A 125 -2.50 9.27 6.08
CA VAL A 125 -1.51 9.56 5.04
C VAL A 125 -0.56 8.37 4.87
N GLU A 126 -0.28 8.00 3.62
CA GLU A 126 0.73 7.01 3.25
C GLU A 126 1.88 7.70 2.52
N LEU A 127 3.03 7.81 3.16
CA LEU A 127 4.26 8.29 2.52
C LEU A 127 4.94 7.14 1.78
N ASN A 128 5.10 7.28 0.47
CA ASN A 128 5.71 6.26 -0.36
C ASN A 128 7.25 6.40 -0.39
N LEU A 129 7.94 5.52 0.34
CA LEU A 129 9.41 5.48 0.41
C LEU A 129 10.03 4.45 -0.56
N SER A 130 9.25 3.95 -1.52
CA SER A 130 9.56 2.68 -2.20
C SER A 130 9.34 2.70 -3.71
N CYS A 131 9.16 3.84 -4.38
CA CYS A 131 8.94 3.84 -5.83
C CYS A 131 10.19 3.38 -6.60
N PRO A 132 10.16 2.24 -7.33
CA PRO A 132 11.33 1.74 -8.10
C PRO A 132 11.40 2.29 -9.53
N ASN A 133 10.42 3.13 -9.93
CA ASN A 133 10.13 3.44 -11.32
C ASN A 133 10.49 4.88 -11.72
N VAL A 134 11.22 5.61 -10.87
CA VAL A 134 11.76 6.93 -11.18
C VAL A 134 13.23 6.77 -11.60
N PRO A 135 13.59 7.03 -12.87
CA PRO A 135 14.97 6.93 -13.33
C PRO A 135 15.92 7.78 -12.49
N GLY A 136 17.07 7.20 -12.11
CA GLY A 136 18.12 7.89 -11.35
C GLY A 136 17.82 8.10 -9.86
N LYS A 137 16.71 7.56 -9.31
CA LYS A 137 16.40 7.67 -7.88
C LYS A 137 16.31 6.29 -7.23
N PRO A 138 17.19 5.97 -6.25
CA PRO A 138 17.04 4.76 -5.47
C PRO A 138 15.77 4.83 -4.62
N GLN A 139 15.29 3.65 -4.20
CA GLN A 139 14.20 3.57 -3.24
C GLN A 139 14.73 3.98 -1.86
N ILE A 140 14.21 5.08 -1.31
CA ILE A 140 14.70 5.69 -0.05
C ILE A 140 14.76 4.65 1.07
N ALA A 141 13.76 3.78 1.17
CA ALA A 141 13.67 2.77 2.23
C ALA A 141 14.74 1.66 2.17
N TYR A 142 15.55 1.57 1.12
CA TYR A 142 16.75 0.72 1.11
C TYR A 142 18.00 1.43 1.67
N ASP A 143 17.93 2.75 1.84
CA ASP A 143 18.92 3.52 2.57
C ASP A 143 18.38 3.81 3.97
N PHE A 144 18.85 3.03 4.95
CA PHE A 144 18.37 3.12 6.32
C PHE A 144 18.72 4.45 7.00
N GLU A 145 19.90 5.00 6.72
CA GLU A 145 20.33 6.29 7.28
C GLU A 145 19.45 7.42 6.74
N THR A 146 19.26 7.48 5.41
CA THR A 146 18.39 8.47 4.80
C THR A 146 16.94 8.32 5.27
N THR A 147 16.47 7.09 5.49
CA THR A 147 15.13 6.83 6.02
C THR A 147 14.95 7.34 7.44
N ASP A 148 15.91 7.06 8.34
CA ASP A 148 15.89 7.54 9.73
C ASP A 148 15.89 9.08 9.77
N GLN A 149 16.79 9.70 9.01
CA GLN A 149 16.89 11.16 8.96
C GLN A 149 15.63 11.83 8.41
N LEU A 150 15.01 11.24 7.38
CA LEU A 150 13.76 11.74 6.81
C LEU A 150 12.61 11.66 7.83
N LEU A 151 12.47 10.52 8.51
CA LEU A 151 11.41 10.34 9.51
C LEU A 151 11.63 11.24 10.72
N GLU A 152 12.87 11.37 11.21
CA GLU A 152 13.22 12.30 12.28
C GLU A 152 12.76 13.72 11.95
N ASN A 153 13.10 14.23 10.75
CA ASN A 153 12.69 15.56 10.33
C ASN A 153 11.16 15.70 10.23
N ILE A 154 10.47 14.73 9.62
CA ILE A 154 9.01 14.75 9.46
C ILE A 154 8.30 14.86 10.82
N PHE A 155 8.70 14.04 11.78
CA PHE A 155 8.02 13.98 13.08
C PHE A 155 8.35 15.15 14.01
N THR A 156 9.19 16.11 13.60
CA THR A 156 9.32 17.40 14.31
C THR A 156 8.12 18.33 14.11
N TYR A 157 7.36 18.17 13.02
CA TYR A 157 6.24 19.06 12.68
C TYR A 157 4.95 18.31 12.32
N TYR A 158 5.02 17.04 11.91
CA TYR A 158 3.86 16.29 11.46
C TYR A 158 3.23 15.48 12.60
N THR A 159 1.98 15.79 12.95
CA THR A 159 1.27 15.14 14.08
C THR A 159 0.04 14.33 13.64
N LYS A 160 -0.34 14.41 12.36
CA LYS A 160 -1.46 13.64 11.80
C LYS A 160 -1.09 12.16 11.58
N PRO A 161 -2.09 11.26 11.43
CA PRO A 161 -1.86 9.84 11.20
C PRO A 161 -1.03 9.58 9.93
N LEU A 162 0.20 9.07 10.11
CA LEU A 162 1.14 8.79 9.04
C LEU A 162 1.55 7.32 9.05
N GLY A 163 1.49 6.68 7.89
CA GLY A 163 2.18 5.42 7.63
C GLY A 163 3.11 5.51 6.43
N ILE A 164 3.87 4.45 6.20
CA ILE A 164 4.88 4.38 5.14
C ILE A 164 4.70 3.15 4.26
N LYS A 165 4.81 3.33 2.93
CA LYS A 165 4.81 2.24 1.94
C LYS A 165 6.23 1.79 1.65
N LEU A 166 6.53 0.54 2.00
CA LEU A 166 7.87 -0.03 2.00
C LEU A 166 8.12 -0.91 0.77
N PRO A 167 9.38 -0.98 0.29
CA PRO A 167 9.79 -2.00 -0.67
C PRO A 167 9.89 -3.35 0.06
N PRO A 168 10.00 -4.47 -0.69
CA PRO A 168 10.30 -5.75 -0.06
C PRO A 168 11.75 -5.81 0.43
N TYR A 169 11.96 -6.30 1.65
CA TYR A 169 13.27 -6.74 2.16
C TYR A 169 13.40 -8.26 2.04
N PHE A 170 14.66 -8.72 1.97
CA PHE A 170 15.01 -10.12 1.71
C PHE A 170 16.03 -10.68 2.70
N ASP A 171 16.58 -9.84 3.56
CA ASP A 171 17.57 -10.23 4.57
C ASP A 171 16.99 -10.00 5.98
N ILE A 172 17.23 -10.94 6.89
CA ILE A 172 16.76 -10.86 8.28
C ILE A 172 17.33 -9.63 9.00
N VAL A 173 18.60 -9.31 8.76
CA VAL A 173 19.28 -8.14 9.35
C VAL A 173 18.63 -6.84 8.85
N HIS A 174 18.23 -6.79 7.58
CA HIS A 174 17.53 -5.62 7.04
C HIS A 174 16.16 -5.41 7.71
N PHE A 175 15.43 -6.48 8.03
CA PHE A 175 14.21 -6.34 8.83
C PHE A 175 14.48 -5.81 10.23
N ASP A 176 15.55 -6.27 10.89
CA ASP A 176 15.94 -5.80 12.22
C ASP A 176 16.32 -4.30 12.20
N GLN A 177 17.14 -3.89 11.23
CA GLN A 177 17.56 -2.50 11.03
C GLN A 177 16.37 -1.58 10.72
N ALA A 178 15.51 -1.96 9.78
CA ALA A 178 14.32 -1.19 9.42
C ALA A 178 13.35 -1.06 10.60
N ALA A 179 13.08 -2.15 11.32
CA ALA A 179 12.18 -2.12 12.47
C ALA A 179 12.74 -1.27 13.63
N ALA A 180 14.06 -1.31 13.85
CA ALA A 180 14.71 -0.47 14.85
C ALA A 180 14.50 1.04 14.58
N ILE A 181 14.51 1.45 13.31
CA ILE A 181 14.19 2.82 12.88
C ILE A 181 12.70 3.10 13.10
N PHE A 182 11.81 2.29 12.52
CA PHE A 182 10.37 2.57 12.53
C PHE A 182 9.80 2.64 13.95
N ASN A 183 10.31 1.83 14.87
CA ASN A 183 9.87 1.82 16.28
C ASN A 183 10.16 3.12 17.04
N LYS A 184 11.12 3.95 16.59
CA LYS A 184 11.43 5.26 17.20
C LYS A 184 10.29 6.26 17.04
N TYR A 185 9.49 6.12 15.97
CA TYR A 185 8.57 7.15 15.52
C TYR A 185 7.10 6.80 15.81
N PRO A 186 6.20 7.80 15.92
CA PRO A 186 4.77 7.58 16.14
C PRO A 186 4.04 7.25 14.82
N LEU A 187 4.57 6.29 14.05
CA LEU A 187 3.90 5.77 12.85
C LEU A 187 2.58 5.10 13.21
N SER A 188 1.53 5.38 12.44
CA SER A 188 0.24 4.69 12.56
C SER A 188 0.28 3.31 11.91
N PHE A 189 1.02 3.16 10.81
CA PHE A 189 1.17 1.88 10.12
C PHE A 189 2.42 1.80 9.24
N VAL A 190 2.80 0.58 8.86
CA VAL A 190 3.63 0.31 7.68
C VAL A 190 2.83 -0.48 6.66
N ASN A 191 3.10 -0.30 5.38
CA ASN A 191 2.46 -1.04 4.30
C ASN A 191 3.49 -1.86 3.52
N CYS A 192 3.37 -3.18 3.63
CA CYS A 192 4.31 -4.19 3.11
C CYS A 192 3.60 -5.07 2.08
N VAL A 193 3.92 -5.06 0.79
CA VAL A 193 5.05 -4.40 0.12
C VAL A 193 4.60 -3.60 -1.10
N ASN A 194 5.46 -2.71 -1.58
CA ASN A 194 5.43 -2.24 -2.96
C ASN A 194 5.85 -3.40 -3.90
N SER A 195 5.77 -3.20 -5.21
CA SER A 195 6.24 -4.16 -6.21
C SER A 195 7.68 -4.63 -5.96
N ILE A 196 7.99 -5.89 -6.31
CA ILE A 196 9.38 -6.34 -6.40
C ILE A 196 10.05 -5.54 -7.52
N GLY A 197 11.03 -4.72 -7.16
CA GLY A 197 11.62 -3.75 -8.08
C GLY A 197 12.50 -4.39 -9.15
N ASN A 198 12.46 -3.83 -10.36
CA ASN A 198 13.38 -4.12 -11.47
C ASN A 198 13.38 -5.59 -11.94
N GLY A 199 12.20 -6.23 -11.96
CA GLY A 199 12.04 -7.47 -12.74
C GLY A 199 12.03 -7.17 -14.23
N LEU A 200 12.21 -8.21 -15.04
CA LEU A 200 12.19 -8.17 -16.49
C LEU A 200 11.25 -9.26 -17.00
N VAL A 201 10.29 -8.90 -17.86
CA VAL A 201 9.41 -9.86 -18.52
C VAL A 201 9.63 -9.74 -20.02
N ILE A 202 9.86 -10.89 -20.64
CA ILE A 202 10.14 -11.03 -22.07
C ILE A 202 8.96 -11.78 -22.69
N GLU A 203 8.49 -11.28 -23.83
CA GLU A 203 7.59 -11.97 -24.73
C GLU A 203 8.29 -12.13 -26.07
N ASP A 204 8.35 -13.37 -26.55
CA ASP A 204 9.22 -13.76 -27.67
C ASP A 204 10.68 -13.34 -27.42
N GLU A 205 11.21 -12.40 -28.21
CA GLU A 205 12.57 -11.85 -28.06
C GLU A 205 12.56 -10.38 -27.60
N GLN A 206 11.44 -9.85 -27.09
CA GLN A 206 11.28 -8.45 -26.73
C GLN A 206 10.77 -8.23 -25.30
N VAL A 207 11.14 -7.09 -24.72
CA VAL A 207 10.60 -6.66 -23.42
C VAL A 207 9.17 -6.16 -23.56
N LEU A 208 8.32 -6.45 -22.58
CA LEU A 208 6.90 -6.05 -22.63
C LEU A 208 6.63 -4.56 -22.38
N ILE A 209 7.56 -3.85 -21.75
CA ILE A 209 7.37 -2.42 -21.41
C ILE A 209 8.52 -1.56 -21.95
N LYS A 210 8.19 -0.35 -22.38
CA LYS A 210 9.12 0.59 -22.98
C LYS A 210 10.07 1.26 -21.97
N PRO A 211 9.61 1.74 -20.79
CA PRO A 211 10.49 2.46 -19.88
C PRO A 211 11.62 1.56 -19.35
N LYS A 212 12.77 2.17 -19.06
CA LYS A 212 13.91 1.51 -18.41
C LYS A 212 14.34 0.20 -19.09
N ASN A 213 14.28 0.13 -20.41
CA ASN A 213 14.66 -1.06 -21.19
C ASN A 213 13.94 -2.34 -20.74
N GLY A 214 12.66 -2.24 -20.39
CA GLY A 214 11.86 -3.39 -19.94
C GLY A 214 11.85 -3.63 -18.44
N PHE A 215 12.74 -2.99 -17.67
CA PHE A 215 12.79 -3.19 -16.22
C PHE A 215 11.63 -2.48 -15.52
N GLY A 216 10.89 -3.22 -14.70
CA GLY A 216 9.71 -2.71 -14.00
C GLY A 216 9.47 -3.36 -12.65
N GLY A 217 8.49 -2.83 -11.92
CA GLY A 217 7.97 -3.42 -10.70
C GLY A 217 7.08 -4.63 -11.01
N ILE A 218 7.35 -5.77 -10.38
CA ILE A 218 6.57 -7.00 -10.48
C ILE A 218 5.50 -7.03 -9.40
N GLY A 219 4.28 -7.42 -9.79
CA GLY A 219 3.14 -7.65 -8.91
C GLY A 219 2.41 -8.95 -9.25
N GLY A 220 1.38 -9.30 -8.47
CA GLY A 220 0.60 -10.53 -8.65
C GLY A 220 1.17 -11.75 -7.94
N ASP A 221 0.91 -12.94 -8.46
CA ASP A 221 1.26 -14.23 -7.83
C ASP A 221 2.76 -14.36 -7.53
N TYR A 222 3.60 -13.81 -8.40
CA TYR A 222 5.07 -13.82 -8.23
C TYR A 222 5.52 -13.33 -6.85
N ILE A 223 4.80 -12.34 -6.29
CA ILE A 223 5.29 -11.62 -5.12
C ILE A 223 4.67 -12.07 -3.80
N LYS A 224 3.69 -12.99 -3.82
CA LYS A 224 2.98 -13.40 -2.60
C LYS A 224 3.94 -13.93 -1.51
N PRO A 225 4.89 -14.83 -1.80
CA PRO A 225 5.81 -15.32 -0.76
C PRO A 225 6.60 -14.21 -0.09
N THR A 226 7.14 -13.28 -0.89
CA THR A 226 7.88 -12.11 -0.40
C THR A 226 6.98 -11.17 0.41
N ALA A 227 5.77 -10.92 -0.06
CA ALA A 227 4.81 -10.06 0.62
C ALA A 227 4.43 -10.60 2.00
N LEU A 228 4.08 -11.89 2.09
CA LEU A 228 3.77 -12.57 3.36
C LEU A 228 4.97 -12.55 4.31
N ALA A 229 6.18 -12.82 3.81
CA ALA A 229 7.40 -12.79 4.61
C ALA A 229 7.65 -11.39 5.20
N ASN A 230 7.46 -10.33 4.41
CA ASN A 230 7.64 -8.95 4.88
C ASN A 230 6.61 -8.56 5.94
N VAL A 231 5.32 -8.87 5.70
CA VAL A 231 4.26 -8.65 6.69
C VAL A 231 4.58 -9.36 8.01
N HIS A 232 4.92 -10.65 7.95
CA HIS A 232 5.19 -11.43 9.15
C HIS A 232 6.46 -11.00 9.87
N ALA A 233 7.53 -10.69 9.13
CA ALA A 233 8.80 -10.25 9.69
C ALA A 233 8.64 -8.93 10.45
N PHE A 234 7.91 -7.96 9.91
CA PHE A 234 7.61 -6.71 10.60
C PHE A 234 6.60 -6.91 11.74
N TYR A 235 5.60 -7.77 11.59
CA TYR A 235 4.65 -8.07 12.67
C TYR A 235 5.36 -8.56 13.94
N LYS A 236 6.45 -9.33 13.78
CA LYS A 236 7.26 -9.82 14.89
C LYS A 236 8.22 -8.80 15.51
N ARG A 237 8.43 -7.65 14.86
CA ARG A 237 9.48 -6.67 15.23
C ARG A 237 8.95 -5.30 15.61
N LEU A 238 7.81 -4.90 15.05
CA LEU A 238 7.23 -3.60 15.30
C LEU A 238 6.47 -3.59 16.62
N LYS A 239 6.48 -2.42 17.28
CA LYS A 239 5.64 -2.18 18.45
C LYS A 239 4.16 -2.29 18.04
N PRO A 240 3.25 -2.79 18.92
CA PRO A 240 1.85 -2.99 18.57
C PRO A 240 1.09 -1.74 18.11
N SER A 241 1.58 -0.55 18.46
CA SER A 241 0.98 0.71 18.03
C SER A 241 1.20 1.02 16.54
N ILE A 242 2.10 0.31 15.85
CA ILE A 242 2.30 0.43 14.41
C ILE A 242 1.56 -0.73 13.74
N HIS A 243 0.41 -0.46 13.13
CA HIS A 243 -0.34 -1.48 12.40
C HIS A 243 0.36 -1.86 11.09
N ILE A 244 -0.02 -2.99 10.50
CA ILE A 244 0.54 -3.46 9.23
C ILE A 244 -0.56 -3.56 8.19
N ILE A 245 -0.33 -2.95 7.03
CA ILE A 245 -1.12 -3.17 5.82
C ILE A 245 -0.36 -4.18 4.95
N GLY A 246 -1.02 -5.27 4.57
CA GLY A 246 -0.48 -6.31 3.71
C GLY A 246 -0.82 -6.07 2.24
N THR A 247 0.19 -6.02 1.38
CA THR A 247 0.05 -5.77 -0.06
C THR A 247 0.94 -6.72 -0.84
N GLY A 248 0.38 -7.39 -1.85
CA GLY A 248 1.12 -8.22 -2.79
C GLY A 248 0.59 -9.65 -2.90
N GLY A 249 0.28 -10.05 -4.14
CA GLY A 249 -0.20 -11.40 -4.45
C GLY A 249 -1.61 -11.74 -3.94
N ILE A 250 -2.42 -10.74 -3.58
CA ILE A 250 -3.81 -10.98 -3.17
C ILE A 250 -4.72 -10.98 -4.40
N LYS A 251 -5.30 -12.14 -4.70
CA LYS A 251 -6.35 -12.30 -5.74
C LYS A 251 -7.56 -13.10 -5.27
N THR A 252 -7.43 -13.83 -4.16
CA THR A 252 -8.48 -14.63 -3.52
C THR A 252 -8.62 -14.30 -2.03
N GLY A 253 -9.73 -14.73 -1.42
CA GLY A 253 -9.94 -14.67 0.02
C GLY A 253 -8.93 -15.51 0.81
N ARG A 254 -8.34 -16.55 0.20
CA ARG A 254 -7.23 -17.31 0.80
C ARG A 254 -5.99 -16.46 0.95
N ASP A 255 -5.65 -15.67 -0.06
CA ASP A 255 -4.47 -14.79 0.00
C ASP A 255 -4.69 -13.68 1.05
N ALA A 256 -5.89 -13.11 1.11
CA ALA A 256 -6.24 -12.14 2.17
C ALA A 256 -6.15 -12.78 3.57
N PHE A 257 -6.67 -14.00 3.73
CA PHE A 257 -6.56 -14.77 4.97
C PHE A 257 -5.10 -14.98 5.39
N GLU A 258 -4.22 -15.35 4.45
CA GLU A 258 -2.79 -15.57 4.73
C GLU A 258 -2.08 -14.28 5.16
N HIS A 259 -2.38 -13.15 4.52
CA HIS A 259 -1.84 -11.84 4.93
C HIS A 259 -2.26 -11.45 6.34
N ILE A 260 -3.53 -11.65 6.69
CA ILE A 260 -4.04 -11.37 8.04
C ILE A 260 -3.43 -12.35 9.05
N LEU A 261 -3.33 -13.63 8.71
CA LEU A 261 -2.66 -14.64 9.54
C LEU A 261 -1.19 -14.28 9.82
N CYS A 262 -0.51 -13.65 8.86
CA CYS A 262 0.85 -13.13 9.03
C CYS A 262 0.94 -11.90 9.96
N GLY A 263 -0.16 -11.16 10.15
CA GLY A 263 -0.22 -10.00 11.03
C GLY A 263 -0.86 -8.75 10.44
N ALA A 264 -1.31 -8.76 9.18
CA ALA A 264 -1.91 -7.59 8.56
C ALA A 264 -3.27 -7.22 9.21
N SER A 265 -3.45 -5.93 9.51
CA SER A 265 -4.74 -5.37 9.92
C SER A 265 -5.63 -5.04 8.72
N MET A 266 -5.04 -4.64 7.60
CA MET A 266 -5.72 -4.30 6.35
C MET A 266 -4.95 -4.93 5.18
N VAL A 267 -5.63 -5.23 4.07
CA VAL A 267 -5.05 -5.84 2.88
C VAL A 267 -5.33 -4.97 1.64
N GLN A 268 -4.31 -4.72 0.80
CA GLN A 268 -4.48 -3.99 -0.47
C GLN A 268 -4.37 -4.90 -1.69
N ILE A 269 -5.25 -4.68 -2.67
CA ILE A 269 -5.30 -5.40 -3.93
C ILE A 269 -4.79 -4.49 -5.07
N GLY A 270 -3.69 -4.89 -5.70
CA GLY A 270 -3.07 -4.20 -6.84
C GLY A 270 -3.40 -4.87 -8.17
N THR A 271 -2.53 -5.76 -8.64
CA THR A 271 -2.65 -6.43 -9.94
C THR A 271 -4.04 -7.03 -10.20
N ALA A 272 -4.60 -7.79 -9.27
CA ALA A 272 -5.90 -8.41 -9.47
C ALA A 272 -7.05 -7.38 -9.58
N LEU A 273 -6.96 -6.24 -8.89
CA LEU A 273 -7.93 -5.14 -9.05
C LEU A 273 -7.79 -4.48 -10.42
N HIS A 274 -6.56 -4.34 -10.93
CA HIS A 274 -6.35 -3.83 -12.29
C HIS A 274 -7.00 -4.72 -13.35
N GLN A 275 -6.95 -6.04 -13.14
CA GLN A 275 -7.47 -7.04 -14.06
C GLN A 275 -9.00 -7.24 -13.97
N GLU A 276 -9.59 -7.12 -12.78
CA GLU A 276 -11.01 -7.44 -12.53
C GLU A 276 -11.90 -6.21 -12.29
N GLY A 277 -11.31 -5.06 -11.93
CA GLY A 277 -12.04 -3.88 -11.50
C GLY A 277 -12.69 -4.04 -10.10
N PRO A 278 -13.49 -3.06 -9.64
CA PRO A 278 -13.96 -2.97 -8.25
C PRO A 278 -14.85 -4.13 -7.78
N ALA A 279 -15.37 -4.95 -8.69
CA ALA A 279 -16.13 -6.16 -8.36
C ALA A 279 -15.31 -7.17 -7.52
N ILE A 280 -13.97 -7.12 -7.62
CA ILE A 280 -13.07 -7.98 -6.86
C ILE A 280 -13.28 -7.89 -5.35
N PHE A 281 -13.65 -6.72 -4.83
CA PHE A 281 -13.82 -6.54 -3.39
C PHE A 281 -14.98 -7.37 -2.85
N GLU A 282 -16.08 -7.49 -3.59
CA GLU A 282 -17.21 -8.33 -3.19
C GLU A 282 -16.82 -9.81 -3.19
N ARG A 283 -16.20 -10.25 -4.27
CA ARG A 283 -15.77 -11.65 -4.45
C ARG A 283 -14.77 -12.07 -3.37
N VAL A 284 -13.68 -11.33 -3.20
CA VAL A 284 -12.62 -11.66 -2.23
C VAL A 284 -13.14 -11.56 -0.79
N THR A 285 -14.03 -10.61 -0.48
CA THR A 285 -14.67 -10.53 0.85
C THR A 285 -15.52 -11.76 1.14
N LYS A 286 -16.30 -12.23 0.16
CA LYS A 286 -17.12 -13.44 0.31
C LYS A 286 -16.26 -14.69 0.49
N GLU A 287 -15.20 -14.83 -0.30
CA GLU A 287 -14.23 -15.92 -0.16
C GLU A 287 -13.57 -15.92 1.24
N LEU A 288 -13.13 -14.75 1.73
CA LEU A 288 -12.54 -14.62 3.06
C LEU A 288 -13.54 -15.00 4.16
N LYS A 289 -14.77 -14.47 4.11
CA LYS A 289 -15.84 -14.82 5.06
C LYS A 289 -16.17 -16.30 5.05
N THR A 290 -16.11 -16.95 3.88
CA THR A 290 -16.31 -18.42 3.77
C THR A 290 -15.25 -19.17 4.56
N ILE A 291 -13.97 -18.82 4.40
CA ILE A 291 -12.86 -19.42 5.16
C ILE A 291 -13.04 -19.18 6.67
N MET A 292 -13.47 -17.99 7.06
CA MET A 292 -13.72 -17.67 8.47
C MET A 292 -14.85 -18.51 9.06
N VAL A 293 -15.99 -18.65 8.35
CA VAL A 293 -17.11 -19.49 8.78
C VAL A 293 -16.66 -20.95 8.94
N GLU A 294 -15.95 -21.50 7.95
CA GLU A 294 -15.43 -22.88 8.00
C GLU A 294 -14.50 -23.12 9.20
N LYS A 295 -13.75 -22.10 9.62
CA LYS A 295 -12.84 -22.16 10.76
C LYS A 295 -13.48 -21.78 12.10
N GLY A 296 -14.75 -21.37 12.10
CA GLY A 296 -15.43 -20.89 13.31
C GLY A 296 -14.97 -19.51 13.79
N TYR A 297 -14.32 -18.72 12.93
CA TYR A 297 -13.91 -17.35 13.23
C TYR A 297 -15.06 -16.37 13.04
N GLN A 298 -15.23 -15.46 13.99
CA GLN A 298 -16.23 -14.39 13.99
C GLN A 298 -15.60 -13.02 13.67
N SER A 299 -14.31 -12.85 13.97
CA SER A 299 -13.56 -11.61 13.78
C SER A 299 -12.18 -11.86 13.17
N LEU A 300 -11.53 -10.81 12.67
CA LEU A 300 -10.14 -10.91 12.22
C LEU A 300 -9.17 -11.18 13.39
N ASP A 301 -9.50 -10.72 14.60
CA ASP A 301 -8.66 -10.88 15.80
C ASP A 301 -8.54 -12.35 16.23
N ASP A 302 -9.50 -13.20 15.84
CA ASP A 302 -9.46 -14.63 16.13
C ASP A 302 -8.25 -15.32 15.46
N PHE A 303 -7.70 -14.74 14.40
CA PHE A 303 -6.60 -15.34 13.65
C PHE A 303 -5.47 -14.40 13.21
N ARG A 304 -5.61 -13.08 13.38
CA ARG A 304 -4.54 -12.14 13.01
C ARG A 304 -3.25 -12.45 13.77
N GLY A 305 -2.15 -12.63 13.05
CA GLY A 305 -0.85 -12.92 13.65
C GLY A 305 -0.69 -14.34 14.22
N ASN A 306 -1.71 -15.20 14.14
CA ASN A 306 -1.71 -16.56 14.68
C ASN A 306 -1.10 -17.60 13.71
N LEU A 307 -0.16 -17.19 12.85
CA LEU A 307 0.62 -18.09 12.01
C LEU A 307 1.39 -19.09 12.89
N ARG A 308 1.22 -20.39 12.62
CA ARG A 308 1.86 -21.47 13.38
C ARG A 308 3.14 -21.92 12.69
N TYR A 309 4.17 -22.20 13.48
CA TYR A 309 5.40 -22.83 13.02
C TYR A 309 5.23 -24.35 13.06
N LYS A 310 5.90 -25.05 12.14
CA LYS A 310 6.04 -26.50 12.26
C LYS A 310 7.13 -26.78 13.30
N ASP A 311 6.82 -27.70 14.21
CA ASP A 311 7.78 -28.31 15.11
C ASP A 311 8.76 -29.24 14.35
#